data_AF-A0A2N2CK27-F1
#
_entry.id   AF-A0A2N2CK27-F1
#
_cell.length_a   1.000
_cell.length_b   1.000
_cell.length_c   1.000
_cell.angle_alpha   90.00
_cell.angle_beta   90.00
_cell.angle_gamma   90.00
#
_symmetry.space_group_name_H-M   'P 1'
#
loop_
_entity.id
_entity.type
_entity.pdbx_description
1 polymer ?
#
loop_
_entity_poly.entity_id
_entity_poly.type
_entity_poly.pdbx_seq_one_letter_code
_entity_poly.pdbx_strand_id
1 'polypeptide(L)' 'MNDVIVKTITRIIIPFAQVYGIFIILHGHISPGGGFSGGAL' A
#
# COMPACT_ATOMS: atom_id res chain seq x y z
N MET A 1 -3.72 -0.93 -25.37
CA MET A 1 -4.37 -1.29 -24.09
C MET A 1 -4.56 0.00 -23.31
N ASN A 2 -5.73 0.62 -23.42
CA ASN A 2 -6.10 1.84 -22.69
C ASN A 2 -7.20 1.48 -21.71
N ASP A 3 -6.84 0.80 -20.63
CA ASP A 3 -7.78 0.39 -19.59
C ASP A 3 -8.05 1.58 -18.66
N VAL A 4 -8.90 2.50 -19.11
CA VAL A 4 -9.25 3.74 -18.41
C VAL A 4 -9.80 3.44 -17.01
N ILE A 5 -10.60 2.38 -16.88
CA ILE A 5 -11.18 1.94 -15.61
C ILE A 5 -10.06 1.53 -14.64
N VAL A 6 -9.16 0.63 -15.07
CA VAL A 6 -8.03 0.16 -14.24
C VAL A 6 -7.16 1.34 -13.83
N LYS A 7 -6.77 2.20 -14.78
CA LYS A 7 -5.92 3.37 -14.49
C LYS A 7 -6.56 4.33 -13.50
N THR A 8 -7.86 4.56 -13.60
CA THR A 8 -8.61 5.44 -12.69
C THR A 8 -8.67 4.84 -11.28
N ILE A 9 -9.03 3.56 -11.17
CA ILE A 9 -9.12 2.87 -9.88
C ILE A 9 -7.75 2.76 -9.22
N THR A 10 -6.70 2.37 -9.95
CA THR A 10 -5.33 2.30 -9.44
C THR A 10 -4.87 3.66 -8.90
N ARG A 11 -5.16 4.76 -9.60
CA ARG A 11 -4.81 6.12 -9.13
C ARG A 11 -5.47 6.48 -7.80
N ILE A 12 -6.69 5.98 -7.57
CA ILE A 12 -7.41 6.19 -6.30
C ILE A 12 -6.83 5.30 -5.20
N ILE A 13 -6.50 4.03 -5.47
CA ILE A 13 -6.07 3.06 -4.45
C ILE A 13 -4.61 3.25 -4.01
N ILE A 14 -3.69 3.59 -4.92
CA ILE A 14 -2.26 3.78 -4.64
C ILE A 14 -1.98 4.61 -3.37
N PRO A 15 -2.55 5.82 -3.17
CA PRO A 15 -2.23 6.61 -1.97
C PRO A 15 -2.66 5.92 -0.67
N PHE A 16 -3.76 5.17 -0.66
CA PHE A 16 -4.19 4.41 0.53
C PHE A 16 -3.29 3.21 0.79
N ALA A 17 -2.89 2.49 -0.26
CA ALA A 17 -1.93 1.39 -0.14
C ALA A 17 -0.58 1.89 0.41
N GLN A 18 -0.09 3.03 -0.07
CA GLN A 18 1.16 3.63 0.42
C GLN A 18 1.07 4.05 1.89
N VAL A 19 0.00 4.73 2.30
CA VAL A 19 -0.21 5.11 3.71
C VAL A 19 -0.28 3.88 4.60
N TYR A 20 -0.96 2.82 4.15
CA TYR A 20 -1.06 1.57 4.90
C TYR A 20 0.28 0.82 4.96
N GLY A 21 1.05 0.79 3.87
CA GLY A 21 2.40 0.22 3.85
C GLY A 21 3.33 0.93 4.84
N ILE A 22 3.31 2.27 4.86
CA ILE A 22 4.04 3.07 5.84
C ILE A 22 3.59 2.74 7.27
N PHE A 23 2.29 2.61 7.52
CA PHE A 23 1.77 2.19 8.82
C PHE A 23 2.35 0.85 9.26
N ILE A 24 2.34 -0.18 8.40
CA ILE A 24 2.88 -1.51 8.69
C ILE A 24 4.38 -1.44 9.00
N ILE A 25 5.13 -0.63 8.24
CA ILE A 25 6.57 -0.46 8.44
C ILE A 25 6.85 0.17 9.82
N LEU A 26 6.15 1.26 10.16
CA LEU A 26 6.40 2.01 11.40
C LEU A 26 5.89 1.29 12.66
N HIS A 27 4.80 0.53 12.56
CA HIS A 27 4.15 -0.12 13.70
C HIS A 27 4.48 -1.62 13.82
N GLY A 28 5.43 -2.14 13.04
CA GLY A 28 5.83 -3.56 13.09
C GLY A 28 6.34 -4.05 14.46
N HIS A 29 6.60 -3.15 15.41
CA HIS A 29 6.95 -3.51 16.79
C HIS A 29 5.74 -3.72 17.71
N ILE A 30 4.56 -3.18 17.36
CA ILE A 30 3.31 -3.27 18.14
C ILE A 30 2.33 -4.22 17.46
N SER A 31 2.21 -4.12 16.14
CA SER A 31 1.32 -4.94 15.30
C SER A 31 2.12 -5.95 14.47
N PRO A 32 1.55 -7.12 14.13
CA PRO A 32 2.19 -8.06 13.22
C PRO A 32 2.54 -7.38 11.87
N GLY A 33 3.77 -7.57 11.39
CA GLY A 33 4.24 -6.96 10.15
C GLY A 33 5.73 -6.61 10.19
N GLY A 34 6.09 -5.50 9.54
CA GLY A 34 7.45 -4.95 9.54
C GLY A 34 7.87 -4.42 8.17
N GLY A 35 9.17 -4.17 8.02
CA GLY A 35 9.74 -3.57 6.82
C GLY A 35 9.50 -4.38 5.54
N PHE A 36 9.53 -5.71 5.63
CA PHE A 36 9.34 -6.58 4.47
C PHE A 36 7.89 -6.60 3.99
N SER A 37 6.94 -6.93 4.86
CA SER A 37 5.52 -7.02 4.45
C SER A 37 4.94 -5.66 4.10
N GLY A 38 5.33 -4.58 4.79
CA GLY A 38 4.88 -3.23 4.46
C GLY A 38 5.54 -2.63 3.21
N GLY A 39 6.74 -3.10 2.84
CA GLY A 39 7.40 -2.73 1.58
C GLY A 39 6.98 -3.58 0.38
N ALA A 40 6.44 -4.79 0.62
CA ALA A 40 5.88 -5.65 -0.42
C ALA A 40 4.43 -5.29 -0.79
N LEU A 41 3.72 -4.62 0.11
CA LEU A 41 2.41 -4.02 -0.12
C LEU A 41 2.53 -2.80 -1.06
#